data_AF-A0A7C6DH74-F1
#
_entry.id   AF-A0A7C6DH74-F1
#
_cell.length_a   1.000
_cell.length_b   1.000
_cell.length_c   1.000
_cell.angle_alpha   90.00
_cell.angle_beta   90.00
_cell.angle_gamma   90.00
#
_symmetry.space_group_name_H-M   'P 1'
#
loop_
_entity.id
_entity.type
_entity.pdbx_description
1 polymer ?
#
loop_
_entity_poly.entity_id
_entity_poly.type
_entity_poly.pdbx_seq_one_letter_code
_entity_poly.pdbx_strand_id
1 'polypeptide(L)'
;MYDVDGLGIRIAHLRKEKNLTQEAFARSLGVSAQAVSKWETGIGYPDITLLPQIAEELGISIEQLFGKEPEWEQEEITAEPFPFPEKRGSLHLVGSLGEIAAYADAPGKQHNGVITFDDGSEVNLETQTIINHGKNRITLAYADELEISGAELNGEDEIESDSPEVESNQEQEDISDKKGFSYAGPGVSSSDTRGKSEDMPTIDSYDITVAGACKVLIIHTPDEKHRWQAEGTPDFMRALSVEQIGSTLHISADQSRRFFFGSGNIKGQINLYTPMLNMNRIRVSIKGSGDLASQVNFEESDLQIAGSGGLRLAKSGLTDVKISGSGDFYSTQAHNANINIAGSGDVTIDHVSGKVVCKIAGSGDIDFRGGELEELSVRIAGSGDLDAAKITVENLDISIQGGGDAVIGCVRGSSVERISRGAKLTILNRAQ
;
A
#
# COMPACT_ATOMS: atom_id res chain seq x y z
N MET A 1 26.37 1.66 -9.28
CA MET A 1 27.07 2.68 -8.47
C MET A 1 26.43 2.65 -7.09
N TYR A 2 27.18 2.77 -6.00
CA TYR A 2 26.58 2.79 -4.67
C TYR A 2 25.76 4.06 -4.49
N ASP A 3 24.53 3.94 -3.99
CA ASP A 3 23.71 5.08 -3.61
C ASP A 3 24.06 5.47 -2.16
N VAL A 4 24.52 6.71 -1.98
CA VAL A 4 24.84 7.28 -0.66
C VAL A 4 23.75 8.22 -0.17
N ASP A 5 23.08 8.93 -1.09
CA ASP A 5 22.05 9.92 -0.74
C ASP A 5 20.79 9.24 -0.17
N GLY A 6 20.46 8.04 -0.64
CA GLY A 6 19.37 7.22 -0.07
C GLY A 6 19.73 6.45 1.21
N LEU A 7 20.94 6.57 1.76
CA LEU A 7 21.41 5.75 2.89
C LEU A 7 20.53 5.96 4.15
N GLY A 8 20.20 7.22 4.46
CA GLY A 8 19.34 7.55 5.60
C GLY A 8 17.97 6.90 5.52
N ILE A 9 17.34 7.01 4.33
CA ILE A 9 16.03 6.44 4.04
C ILE A 9 16.06 4.90 4.12
N ARG A 10 17.15 4.26 3.65
CA ARG A 10 17.34 2.80 3.81
C ARG A 10 17.52 2.38 5.26
N ILE A 11 18.31 3.11 6.05
CA ILE A 11 18.47 2.83 7.49
C ILE A 11 17.11 2.93 8.19
N ALA A 12 16.34 3.98 7.89
CA ALA A 12 14.97 4.13 8.39
C ALA A 12 14.11 2.92 8.00
N HIS A 13 14.04 2.60 6.70
CA HIS A 13 13.22 1.50 6.19
C HIS A 13 13.58 0.16 6.84
N LEU A 14 14.86 -0.24 6.84
CA LEU A 14 15.33 -1.50 7.40
C LEU A 14 15.17 -1.58 8.93
N ARG A 15 15.41 -0.47 9.66
CA ARG A 15 15.13 -0.38 11.10
C ARG A 15 13.64 -0.60 11.35
N LYS A 16 12.80 0.10 10.57
CA LYS A 16 11.34 0.00 10.62
C LYS A 16 10.88 -1.43 10.25
N GLU A 17 11.49 -2.13 9.29
CA GLU A 17 11.19 -3.55 8.98
C GLU A 17 11.47 -4.48 10.18
N LYS A 18 12.54 -4.23 10.95
CA LYS A 18 12.84 -4.96 12.19
C LYS A 18 11.99 -4.54 13.40
N ASN A 19 11.01 -3.65 13.25
CA ASN A 19 10.16 -3.13 14.32
C ASN A 19 10.95 -2.46 15.47
N LEU A 20 12.16 -1.96 15.21
CA LEU A 20 12.97 -1.23 16.18
C LEU A 20 12.57 0.25 16.18
N THR A 21 12.31 0.87 17.33
CA THR A 21 12.14 2.34 17.39
C THR A 21 13.49 3.04 17.21
N GLN A 22 13.50 4.34 16.93
CA GLN A 22 14.76 5.12 16.87
C GLN A 22 15.52 5.05 18.20
N GLU A 23 14.84 5.04 19.35
CA GLU A 23 15.47 4.87 20.67
C GLU A 23 16.01 3.47 20.90
N ALA A 24 15.33 2.43 20.41
CA ALA A 24 15.77 1.05 20.54
C ALA A 24 17.04 0.80 19.70
N PHE A 25 17.02 1.25 18.44
CA PHE A 25 18.15 1.16 17.51
C PHE A 25 19.33 2.04 17.93
N ALA A 26 19.07 3.28 18.37
CA ALA A 26 20.12 4.13 18.93
C ALA A 26 20.78 3.48 20.14
N ARG A 27 20.01 2.77 20.99
CA ARG A 27 20.52 2.09 22.18
C ARG A 27 21.41 0.89 21.85
N SER A 28 21.08 0.08 20.84
CA SER A 28 21.95 -1.03 20.42
C SER A 28 23.25 -0.53 19.75
N LEU A 29 23.19 0.60 19.03
CA LEU A 29 24.35 1.25 18.42
C LEU A 29 25.14 2.18 19.37
N GLY A 30 24.70 2.37 20.63
CA GLY A 30 25.38 3.23 21.60
C GLY A 30 25.32 4.74 21.30
N VAL A 31 24.36 5.20 20.50
CA VAL A 31 24.16 6.62 20.10
C VAL A 31 22.87 7.21 20.70
N SER A 32 22.57 8.47 20.40
CA SER A 32 21.29 9.10 20.77
C SER A 32 20.22 8.89 19.70
N ALA A 33 18.94 8.83 20.10
CA ALA A 33 17.81 8.75 19.15
C ALA A 33 17.82 9.94 18.16
N GLN A 34 18.24 11.12 18.62
CA GLN A 34 18.42 12.31 17.78
C GLN A 34 19.52 12.15 16.71
N ALA A 35 20.54 11.30 16.94
CA ALA A 35 21.52 10.99 15.90
C ALA A 35 20.89 10.11 14.81
N VAL A 36 20.14 9.06 15.21
CA VAL A 36 19.38 8.20 14.28
C VAL A 36 18.38 9.01 13.48
N SER A 37 17.56 9.84 14.12
CA SER A 37 16.62 10.77 13.46
C SER A 37 17.31 11.64 12.40
N LYS A 38 18.48 12.21 12.69
CA LYS A 38 19.25 13.00 11.72
C LYS A 38 19.78 12.19 10.53
N TRP A 39 20.13 10.92 10.74
CA TRP A 39 20.52 10.03 9.64
C TRP A 39 19.32 9.74 8.75
N GLU A 40 18.20 9.37 9.34
CA GLU A 40 16.99 8.95 8.64
C GLU A 40 16.32 10.10 7.86
N THR A 41 16.42 11.33 8.36
CA THR A 41 15.95 12.56 7.69
C THR A 41 16.95 13.15 6.69
N GLY A 42 18.13 12.54 6.49
CA GLY A 42 19.18 13.04 5.59
C GLY A 42 19.89 14.32 6.07
N ILE A 43 19.65 14.75 7.31
CA ILE A 43 20.30 15.91 7.95
C ILE A 43 21.78 15.61 8.28
N GLY A 44 22.15 14.33 8.38
CA GLY A 44 23.53 13.88 8.52
C GLY A 44 23.70 12.41 8.14
N TYR A 45 24.89 11.86 8.36
CA TYR A 45 25.22 10.46 8.10
C TYR A 45 25.73 9.77 9.36
N PRO A 46 25.58 8.43 9.47
CA PRO A 46 26.29 7.66 10.48
C PRO A 46 27.79 7.81 10.31
N ASP A 47 28.54 7.71 11.42
CA ASP A 47 29.99 7.59 11.32
C ASP A 47 30.35 6.29 10.57
N ILE A 48 31.39 6.33 9.74
CA ILE A 48 31.82 5.17 8.94
C ILE A 48 32.13 3.94 9.80
N THR A 49 32.54 4.13 11.05
CA THR A 49 32.80 3.06 12.02
C THR A 49 31.53 2.37 12.54
N LEU A 50 30.35 3.00 12.42
CA LEU A 50 29.06 2.43 12.82
C LEU A 50 28.42 1.61 11.70
N LEU A 51 28.79 1.81 10.43
CA LEU A 51 28.18 1.12 9.29
C LEU A 51 28.20 -0.43 9.39
N PRO A 52 29.28 -1.08 9.87
CA PRO A 52 29.27 -2.54 10.06
C PRO A 52 28.26 -2.98 11.13
N GLN A 53 28.16 -2.25 12.24
CA GLN A 53 27.20 -2.54 13.32
C GLN A 53 25.76 -2.27 12.87
N ILE A 54 25.54 -1.23 12.08
CA ILE A 54 24.26 -0.95 11.44
C ILE A 54 23.86 -2.11 10.52
N ALA A 55 24.76 -2.60 9.66
CA ALA A 55 24.48 -3.73 8.78
C ALA A 55 24.17 -5.03 9.56
N GLU A 56 24.93 -5.32 10.62
CA GLU A 56 24.74 -6.48 11.51
C GLU A 56 23.39 -6.39 12.26
N GLU A 57 23.11 -5.26 12.92
CA GLU A 57 21.86 -5.02 13.65
C GLU A 57 20.64 -5.05 12.70
N LEU A 58 20.80 -4.60 11.45
CA LEU A 58 19.77 -4.67 10.41
C LEU A 58 19.73 -6.02 9.67
N GLY A 59 20.68 -6.93 9.92
CA GLY A 59 20.69 -8.30 9.38
C GLY A 59 20.90 -8.38 7.86
N ILE A 60 21.63 -7.43 7.29
CA ILE A 60 21.90 -7.32 5.85
C ILE A 60 23.41 -7.14 5.58
N SER A 61 23.83 -7.28 4.33
CA SER A 61 25.20 -6.96 3.92
C SER A 61 25.43 -5.45 3.80
N ILE A 62 26.70 -5.02 3.86
CA ILE A 62 27.07 -3.61 3.63
C ILE A 62 26.68 -3.19 2.20
N GLU A 63 26.81 -4.07 1.22
CA GLU A 63 26.41 -3.80 -0.16
C GLU A 63 24.90 -3.54 -0.30
N GLN A 64 24.07 -4.29 0.45
CA GLN A 64 22.62 -4.08 0.50
C GLN A 64 22.27 -2.74 1.18
N LEU A 65 23.01 -2.35 2.22
CA LEU A 65 22.86 -1.06 2.90
C LEU A 65 23.12 0.13 1.95
N PHE A 66 23.98 -0.07 0.94
CA PHE A 66 24.26 0.87 -0.15
C PHE A 66 23.52 0.59 -1.46
N GLY A 67 22.44 -0.21 -1.42
CA GLY A 67 21.46 -0.34 -2.50
C GLY A 67 21.76 -1.39 -3.58
N LYS A 68 22.51 -2.46 -3.28
CA LYS A 68 22.55 -3.65 -4.14
C LYS A 68 21.45 -4.66 -3.80
N GLU A 69 20.76 -5.15 -4.82
CA GLU A 69 19.86 -6.31 -4.72
C GLU A 69 20.63 -7.64 -4.80
N PRO A 70 20.10 -8.74 -4.22
CA PRO A 70 20.68 -10.07 -4.36
C PRO A 70 20.33 -10.69 -5.73
N GLU A 71 21.34 -11.18 -6.45
CA GLU A 71 21.16 -12.03 -7.63
C GLU A 71 20.64 -13.41 -7.19
N TRP A 72 19.64 -13.97 -7.91
CA TRP A 72 19.07 -15.30 -7.62
C TRP A 72 19.46 -16.28 -8.73
N GLU A 73 20.07 -17.41 -8.36
CA GLU A 73 20.34 -18.52 -9.28
C GLU A 73 19.09 -19.42 -9.39
N GLN A 74 18.80 -19.91 -10.60
CA GLN A 74 17.67 -20.80 -10.90
C GLN A 74 18.17 -22.25 -11.06
N GLU A 75 17.49 -23.22 -10.44
CA GLU A 75 17.62 -24.65 -10.78
C GLU A 75 16.38 -25.12 -11.55
N GLU A 76 16.59 -25.76 -12.71
CA GLU A 76 15.53 -26.37 -13.52
C GLU A 76 15.08 -27.72 -12.92
N ILE A 77 13.77 -27.95 -12.81
CA ILE A 77 13.21 -29.25 -12.38
C ILE A 77 12.31 -29.81 -13.48
N THR A 78 12.70 -30.97 -14.03
CA THR A 78 11.85 -31.79 -14.91
C THR A 78 11.16 -32.88 -14.08
N ALA A 79 9.83 -32.79 -13.92
CA ALA A 79 9.01 -33.79 -13.21
C ALA A 79 7.78 -34.19 -14.04
N GLU A 80 7.25 -35.40 -13.81
CA GLU A 80 6.03 -35.89 -14.47
C GLU A 80 4.79 -35.09 -14.03
N PRO A 81 3.76 -34.92 -14.90
CA PRO A 81 2.59 -34.10 -14.58
C PRO A 81 1.72 -34.72 -13.48
N PHE A 82 1.36 -33.89 -12.48
CA PHE A 82 0.53 -34.31 -11.36
C PHE A 82 -0.93 -34.54 -11.78
N PRO A 83 -1.63 -35.58 -11.26
CA PRO A 83 -2.99 -35.92 -11.66
C PRO A 83 -4.05 -35.01 -11.00
N PHE A 84 -4.28 -33.84 -11.60
CA PHE A 84 -5.32 -32.90 -11.18
C PHE A 84 -6.74 -33.41 -11.47
N PRO A 85 -7.74 -33.19 -10.58
CA PRO A 85 -9.14 -33.57 -10.83
C PRO A 85 -9.76 -32.75 -11.95
N GLU A 86 -10.66 -33.34 -12.75
CA GLU A 86 -11.25 -32.65 -13.91
C GLU A 86 -12.12 -31.44 -13.56
N LYS A 87 -12.67 -31.35 -12.34
CA LYS A 87 -13.52 -30.24 -11.88
C LYS A 87 -13.12 -29.77 -10.48
N ARG A 88 -13.23 -28.46 -10.24
CA ARG A 88 -13.06 -27.81 -8.93
C ARG A 88 -14.24 -26.86 -8.68
N GLY A 89 -15.27 -27.37 -8.00
CA GLY A 89 -16.56 -26.68 -7.90
C GLY A 89 -17.20 -26.52 -9.28
N SER A 90 -17.52 -25.29 -9.67
CA SER A 90 -18.08 -24.99 -11.00
C SER A 90 -17.04 -24.89 -12.13
N LEU A 91 -15.73 -24.97 -11.82
CA LEU A 91 -14.64 -24.77 -12.79
C LEU A 91 -14.12 -26.12 -13.29
N HIS A 92 -13.64 -26.17 -14.54
CA HIS A 92 -13.14 -27.37 -15.21
C HIS A 92 -11.64 -27.22 -15.49
N LEU A 93 -10.90 -28.34 -15.44
CA LEU A 93 -9.46 -28.38 -15.73
C LEU A 93 -9.22 -28.04 -17.21
N VAL A 94 -8.46 -26.97 -17.47
CA VAL A 94 -8.16 -26.48 -18.84
C VAL A 94 -6.69 -26.65 -19.24
N GLY A 95 -5.83 -27.02 -18.31
CA GLY A 95 -4.45 -27.41 -18.59
C GLY A 95 -3.61 -27.60 -17.33
N SER A 96 -2.45 -28.25 -17.48
CA SER A 96 -1.51 -28.48 -16.37
C SER A 96 -0.06 -28.61 -16.84
N LEU A 97 0.88 -28.35 -15.93
CA LEU A 97 2.31 -28.45 -16.15
C LEU A 97 2.99 -28.75 -14.80
N GLY A 98 3.63 -29.92 -14.69
CA GLY A 98 4.21 -30.39 -13.43
C GLY A 98 3.18 -30.43 -12.30
N GLU A 99 3.46 -29.72 -11.21
CA GLU A 99 2.63 -29.61 -10.01
C GLU A 99 1.64 -28.43 -10.03
N ILE A 100 1.31 -27.89 -11.21
CA ILE A 100 0.43 -26.73 -11.38
C ILE A 100 -0.65 -27.04 -12.43
N ALA A 101 -1.90 -26.67 -12.14
CA ALA A 101 -3.01 -26.71 -13.08
C ALA A 101 -3.74 -25.38 -13.16
N ALA A 102 -4.45 -25.17 -14.27
CA ALA A 102 -5.42 -24.10 -14.42
C ALA A 102 -6.84 -24.66 -14.56
N TYR A 103 -7.79 -23.99 -13.91
CA TYR A 103 -9.21 -24.28 -13.98
C TYR A 103 -9.96 -23.06 -14.49
N ALA A 104 -10.92 -23.26 -15.39
CA ALA A 104 -11.81 -22.21 -15.88
C ALA A 104 -13.25 -22.71 -16.10
N ASP A 105 -14.21 -21.80 -16.19
CA ASP A 105 -15.59 -22.07 -16.62
C ASP A 105 -15.80 -22.00 -18.15
N ALA A 106 -14.73 -21.72 -18.91
CA ALA A 106 -14.69 -21.76 -20.38
C ALA A 106 -13.55 -22.67 -20.88
N PRO A 107 -13.65 -23.25 -22.09
CA PRO A 107 -12.60 -24.09 -22.66
C PRO A 107 -11.37 -23.28 -23.07
N GLY A 108 -10.18 -23.75 -22.67
CA GLY A 108 -8.88 -23.22 -23.09
C GLY A 108 -8.09 -24.23 -23.94
N LYS A 109 -7.09 -23.74 -24.68
CA LYS A 109 -6.19 -24.55 -25.53
C LYS A 109 -4.74 -24.42 -25.03
N GLN A 110 -4.19 -25.50 -24.49
CA GLN A 110 -2.80 -25.51 -23.99
C GLN A 110 -1.76 -25.73 -25.11
N HIS A 111 -0.70 -24.93 -25.09
CA HIS A 111 0.50 -25.06 -25.93
C HIS A 111 1.72 -24.52 -25.16
N ASN A 112 2.76 -25.34 -24.95
CA ASN A 112 3.99 -24.99 -24.23
C ASN A 112 3.76 -24.27 -22.88
N GLY A 113 3.01 -24.90 -21.98
CA GLY A 113 2.69 -24.32 -20.65
C GLY A 113 1.71 -23.13 -20.67
N VAL A 114 1.36 -22.60 -21.84
CA VAL A 114 0.42 -21.49 -22.01
C VAL A 114 -0.94 -22.00 -22.46
N ILE A 115 -2.03 -21.54 -21.84
CA ILE A 115 -3.42 -21.90 -22.16
C ILE A 115 -4.12 -20.66 -22.68
N THR A 116 -4.56 -20.66 -23.94
CA THR A 116 -5.29 -19.52 -24.55
C THR A 116 -6.78 -19.81 -24.67
N PHE A 117 -7.59 -18.76 -24.52
CA PHE A 117 -9.06 -18.82 -24.58
C PHE A 117 -9.58 -17.99 -25.76
N ASP A 118 -10.78 -18.29 -26.24
CA ASP A 118 -11.35 -17.65 -27.42
C ASP A 118 -11.76 -16.17 -27.18
N ASP A 119 -11.82 -15.72 -25.93
CA ASP A 119 -11.99 -14.32 -25.52
C ASP A 119 -10.67 -13.51 -25.47
N GLY A 120 -9.55 -14.16 -25.81
CA GLY A 120 -8.20 -13.59 -25.75
C GLY A 120 -7.48 -13.79 -24.42
N SER A 121 -8.11 -14.39 -23.41
CA SER A 121 -7.45 -14.68 -22.13
C SER A 121 -6.31 -15.69 -22.29
N GLU A 122 -5.37 -15.67 -21.34
CA GLU A 122 -4.18 -16.52 -21.33
C GLU A 122 -3.84 -16.97 -19.90
N VAL A 123 -3.40 -18.22 -19.72
CA VAL A 123 -2.75 -18.69 -18.48
C VAL A 123 -1.40 -19.29 -18.81
N ASN A 124 -0.32 -18.72 -18.29
CA ASN A 124 1.01 -19.27 -18.43
C ASN A 124 1.39 -20.00 -17.13
N LEU A 125 1.48 -21.33 -17.18
CA LEU A 125 1.68 -22.22 -16.03
C LEU A 125 3.13 -22.18 -15.48
N GLU A 126 4.14 -22.04 -16.36
CA GLU A 126 5.56 -21.90 -15.96
C GLU A 126 5.77 -20.64 -15.12
N THR A 127 5.15 -19.55 -15.57
CA THR A 127 5.19 -18.25 -14.91
C THR A 127 4.06 -18.06 -13.88
N GLN A 128 3.14 -19.01 -13.72
CA GLN A 128 1.98 -18.89 -12.82
C GLN A 128 1.15 -17.60 -13.04
N THR A 129 1.05 -17.17 -14.30
CA THR A 129 0.40 -15.92 -14.72
C THR A 129 -1.00 -16.19 -15.29
N ILE A 130 -1.98 -15.32 -15.03
CA ILE A 130 -3.32 -15.37 -15.64
C ILE A 130 -3.66 -13.98 -16.20
N ILE A 131 -3.72 -13.83 -17.52
CA ILE A 131 -4.21 -12.62 -18.19
C ILE A 131 -5.67 -12.88 -18.58
N ASN A 132 -6.63 -12.24 -17.92
CA ASN A 132 -8.05 -12.53 -18.12
C ASN A 132 -8.74 -11.36 -18.83
N HIS A 133 -9.15 -11.59 -20.09
CA HIS A 133 -9.75 -10.59 -20.96
C HIS A 133 -11.27 -10.70 -21.08
N GLY A 134 -11.86 -11.80 -20.61
CA GLY A 134 -13.30 -12.04 -20.65
C GLY A 134 -13.98 -12.08 -19.28
N LYS A 135 -15.20 -12.62 -19.25
CA LYS A 135 -16.01 -12.78 -18.03
C LYS A 135 -15.77 -14.13 -17.34
N ASN A 136 -14.89 -14.95 -17.90
CA ASN A 136 -14.64 -16.31 -17.47
C ASN A 136 -13.81 -16.30 -16.18
N ARG A 137 -14.16 -17.16 -15.21
CA ARG A 137 -13.41 -17.30 -13.95
C ARG A 137 -12.26 -18.26 -14.16
N ILE A 138 -11.03 -17.77 -14.02
CA ILE A 138 -9.82 -18.56 -14.23
C ILE A 138 -8.99 -18.60 -12.92
N THR A 139 -8.54 -19.79 -12.50
CA THR A 139 -7.71 -19.96 -11.30
C THR A 139 -6.61 -20.98 -11.52
N LEU A 140 -5.49 -20.85 -10.79
CA LEU A 140 -4.51 -21.92 -10.65
C LEU A 140 -4.90 -22.87 -9.49
N ALA A 141 -4.35 -24.07 -9.52
CA ALA A 141 -4.34 -25.07 -8.45
C ALA A 141 -2.96 -25.73 -8.41
N TYR A 142 -2.60 -26.30 -7.26
CA TYR A 142 -1.28 -26.88 -7.01
C TYR A 142 -1.41 -28.30 -6.46
N ALA A 143 -0.40 -29.14 -6.71
CA ALA A 143 -0.39 -30.55 -6.30
C ALA A 143 -0.57 -30.74 -4.78
N ASP A 144 0.13 -29.94 -4.00
CA ASP A 144 0.11 -29.92 -2.54
C ASP A 144 -1.26 -29.58 -1.94
N GLU A 145 -2.11 -28.83 -2.66
CA GLU A 145 -3.50 -28.56 -2.26
C GLU A 145 -4.38 -29.81 -2.27
N LEU A 146 -4.03 -30.83 -3.08
CA LEU A 146 -4.86 -32.01 -3.34
C LEU A 146 -4.45 -33.23 -2.49
N GLU A 147 -3.17 -33.34 -2.13
CA GLU A 147 -2.69 -34.39 -1.21
C GLU A 147 -3.32 -34.28 0.19
N ILE A 148 -3.82 -33.09 0.56
CA ILE A 148 -4.49 -32.81 1.83
C ILE A 148 -5.98 -33.25 1.80
N SER A 149 -6.60 -33.42 0.61
CA SER A 149 -8.04 -33.68 0.46
C SER A 149 -8.35 -35.01 -0.24
N GLY A 150 -8.13 -36.12 0.46
CA GLY A 150 -8.59 -37.44 -0.01
C GLY A 150 -10.12 -37.59 0.07
N ALA A 151 -10.84 -37.20 -0.99
CA ALA A 151 -12.27 -37.51 -1.17
C ALA A 151 -12.68 -37.54 -2.66
N GLU A 152 -13.52 -38.52 -2.99
CA GLU A 152 -13.85 -39.04 -4.32
C GLU A 152 -14.60 -38.05 -5.27
N LEU A 153 -14.39 -38.24 -6.58
CA LEU A 153 -15.08 -37.56 -7.69
C LEU A 153 -16.40 -38.26 -8.07
N ASN A 154 -17.47 -37.52 -8.42
CA ASN A 154 -18.58 -37.96 -9.31
C ASN A 154 -19.63 -36.86 -9.60
N GLY A 155 -20.06 -36.73 -10.88
CA GLY A 155 -21.36 -36.18 -11.40
C GLY A 155 -21.77 -34.72 -11.09
N GLU A 156 -21.98 -33.81 -12.05
CA GLU A 156 -23.18 -33.66 -12.95
C GLU A 156 -24.40 -33.07 -12.18
N ASP A 157 -25.15 -32.05 -12.64
CA ASP A 157 -25.56 -31.65 -14.01
C ASP A 157 -25.68 -30.10 -14.24
N GLU A 158 -25.98 -29.72 -15.49
CA GLU A 158 -26.15 -28.37 -16.05
C GLU A 158 -27.52 -27.69 -15.76
N ILE A 159 -27.69 -26.40 -16.14
CA ILE A 159 -28.74 -25.90 -17.06
C ILE A 159 -28.64 -24.36 -17.27
N GLU A 160 -28.84 -23.93 -18.53
CA GLU A 160 -28.96 -22.55 -19.08
C GLU A 160 -30.22 -21.80 -18.53
N SER A 161 -30.58 -20.55 -18.82
CA SER A 161 -30.07 -19.42 -19.62
C SER A 161 -30.31 -18.11 -18.79
N ASP A 162 -30.31 -16.84 -19.23
CA ASP A 162 -30.37 -16.18 -20.54
C ASP A 162 -29.88 -14.71 -20.46
N SER A 163 -30.02 -13.91 -21.52
CA SER A 163 -30.00 -12.42 -21.48
C SER A 163 -30.87 -11.81 -22.59
N PRO A 164 -31.29 -10.54 -22.46
CA PRO A 164 -30.73 -9.50 -23.35
C PRO A 164 -30.45 -8.17 -22.61
N GLU A 165 -29.43 -7.35 -22.94
CA GLU A 165 -29.15 -6.64 -24.22
C GLU A 165 -30.18 -5.50 -24.43
N VAL A 166 -29.83 -4.20 -24.55
CA VAL A 166 -29.28 -3.51 -25.75
C VAL A 166 -29.04 -2.00 -25.46
N GLU A 167 -27.89 -1.43 -25.93
CA GLU A 167 -27.61 -0.04 -26.42
C GLU A 167 -28.02 1.27 -25.66
N SER A 168 -27.49 2.48 -25.94
CA SER A 168 -26.19 2.98 -26.48
C SER A 168 -26.12 4.54 -26.41
N ASN A 169 -24.97 5.11 -26.81
CA ASN A 169 -24.70 6.52 -27.19
C ASN A 169 -24.51 7.56 -26.06
N GLN A 170 -23.30 8.13 -25.87
CA GLN A 170 -22.56 9.14 -26.69
C GLN A 170 -23.18 10.54 -26.54
N GLU A 171 -22.45 11.60 -26.11
CA GLU A 171 -21.27 12.20 -26.75
C GLU A 171 -20.37 12.99 -25.75
N GLN A 172 -19.13 13.25 -26.15
CA GLN A 172 -18.12 14.04 -25.42
C GLN A 172 -18.27 15.55 -25.70
N GLU A 173 -17.75 16.41 -24.83
CA GLU A 173 -16.93 17.52 -25.33
C GLU A 173 -15.82 17.94 -24.34
N ASP A 174 -14.72 18.39 -24.93
CA ASP A 174 -13.39 18.57 -24.34
C ASP A 174 -13.19 20.01 -23.81
N ILE A 175 -12.21 20.21 -22.93
CA ILE A 175 -11.33 21.39 -22.79
C ILE A 175 -10.38 21.08 -21.63
N SER A 176 -9.14 20.71 -21.98
CA SER A 176 -8.00 20.82 -21.07
C SER A 176 -6.93 21.70 -21.69
N ASP A 177 -6.37 22.63 -20.90
CA ASP A 177 -5.08 23.24 -21.22
C ASP A 177 -4.35 23.71 -19.94
N LYS A 178 -3.04 23.43 -19.88
CA LYS A 178 -1.99 23.98 -18.97
C LYS A 178 -1.70 23.34 -17.60
N LYS A 179 -0.90 22.26 -17.69
CA LYS A 179 0.48 22.10 -17.15
C LYS A 179 0.79 22.12 -15.62
N GLY A 180 1.36 20.99 -15.18
CA GLY A 180 2.24 20.83 -13.99
C GLY A 180 1.72 19.71 -13.07
N PHE A 181 2.45 18.67 -12.66
CA PHE A 181 3.90 18.39 -12.64
C PHE A 181 4.21 16.93 -13.07
N SER A 182 5.46 16.64 -13.46
CA SER A 182 5.91 15.32 -13.93
C SER A 182 6.45 14.42 -12.80
N TYR A 183 5.89 13.22 -12.65
CA TYR A 183 6.53 12.11 -11.93
C TYR A 183 7.40 11.32 -12.92
N ALA A 184 8.67 11.09 -12.60
CA ALA A 184 9.51 10.17 -13.37
C ALA A 184 9.13 8.73 -12.98
N GLY A 185 8.34 8.07 -13.84
CA GLY A 185 8.00 6.66 -13.64
C GLY A 185 9.24 5.77 -13.62
N PRO A 186 9.20 4.61 -12.92
CA PRO A 186 10.28 3.64 -13.03
C PRO A 186 10.41 3.21 -14.49
N GLY A 187 11.64 3.12 -14.98
CA GLY A 187 11.89 2.58 -16.31
C GLY A 187 11.41 1.12 -16.35
N VAL A 188 10.57 0.79 -17.33
CA VAL A 188 10.14 -0.59 -17.56
C VAL A 188 11.35 -1.39 -18.05
N SER A 189 12.02 -2.05 -17.10
CA SER A 189 13.03 -3.06 -17.37
C SER A 189 12.32 -4.30 -17.91
N SER A 190 12.38 -4.51 -19.21
CA SER A 190 11.72 -5.63 -19.89
C SER A 190 12.46 -6.95 -19.66
N SER A 191 12.17 -7.62 -18.54
CA SER A 191 12.52 -9.02 -18.29
C SER A 191 11.71 -9.58 -17.10
N ASP A 192 10.85 -10.56 -17.37
CA ASP A 192 10.15 -11.45 -16.42
C ASP A 192 9.50 -10.85 -15.16
N THR A 193 8.20 -10.51 -15.24
CA THR A 193 7.28 -10.66 -14.09
C THR A 193 5.86 -11.08 -14.50
N ARG A 194 5.11 -11.55 -13.49
CA ARG A 194 3.97 -12.47 -13.57
C ARG A 194 2.69 -11.74 -13.18
N GLY A 195 1.99 -11.13 -14.13
CA GLY A 195 0.83 -10.27 -13.86
C GLY A 195 -0.53 -10.95 -14.02
N LYS A 196 -1.33 -11.06 -12.95
CA LYS A 196 -2.80 -11.13 -13.12
C LYS A 196 -3.31 -9.82 -13.71
N SER A 197 -4.32 -9.82 -14.58
CA SER A 197 -4.99 -8.58 -15.05
C SER A 197 -6.43 -8.84 -15.51
N GLU A 198 -7.36 -7.93 -15.20
CA GLU A 198 -8.79 -7.98 -15.58
C GLU A 198 -9.35 -6.58 -15.90
N ASP A 199 -10.26 -6.48 -16.87
CA ASP A 199 -11.17 -5.33 -17.07
C ASP A 199 -12.38 -5.43 -16.13
N MET A 200 -12.79 -4.33 -15.52
CA MET A 200 -13.86 -4.32 -14.51
C MET A 200 -15.01 -3.36 -14.83
N PRO A 201 -16.24 -3.65 -14.36
CA PRO A 201 -17.33 -2.68 -14.23
C PRO A 201 -16.92 -1.41 -13.47
N THR A 202 -17.75 -0.37 -13.50
CA THR A 202 -17.50 0.89 -12.77
C THR A 202 -17.19 0.64 -11.29
N ILE A 203 -16.03 1.13 -10.85
CA ILE A 203 -15.57 1.05 -9.45
C ILE A 203 -15.38 2.48 -8.97
N ASP A 204 -16.22 2.90 -8.03
CA ASP A 204 -16.11 4.21 -7.37
C ASP A 204 -15.40 4.12 -6.01
N SER A 205 -15.12 2.91 -5.52
CA SER A 205 -14.60 2.69 -4.18
C SER A 205 -13.60 1.53 -4.10
N TYR A 206 -12.61 1.65 -3.23
CA TYR A 206 -11.63 0.59 -2.95
C TYR A 206 -11.65 0.20 -1.47
N ASP A 207 -11.51 -1.10 -1.17
CA ASP A 207 -11.28 -1.64 0.17
C ASP A 207 -10.08 -2.59 0.12
N ILE A 208 -8.92 -2.12 0.55
CA ILE A 208 -7.61 -2.74 0.29
C ILE A 208 -6.99 -3.16 1.62
N THR A 209 -6.75 -4.46 1.82
CA THR A 209 -5.99 -4.98 2.96
C THR A 209 -4.75 -5.72 2.44
N VAL A 210 -3.56 -5.28 2.82
CA VAL A 210 -2.30 -5.91 2.39
C VAL A 210 -1.37 -6.19 3.57
N ALA A 211 -0.70 -7.34 3.54
CA ALA A 211 0.27 -7.75 4.56
C ALA A 211 1.67 -7.96 3.97
N GLY A 212 2.70 -7.81 4.80
CA GLY A 212 4.10 -7.93 4.39
C GLY A 212 4.60 -6.71 3.60
N ALA A 213 5.51 -6.96 2.67
CA ALA A 213 6.11 -5.94 1.81
C ALA A 213 5.39 -5.87 0.46
N CYS A 214 4.12 -5.49 0.51
CA CYS A 214 3.25 -5.34 -0.65
C CYS A 214 3.13 -3.88 -1.09
N LYS A 215 3.33 -3.59 -2.38
CA LYS A 215 3.17 -2.26 -2.94
C LYS A 215 1.85 -2.14 -3.69
N VAL A 216 1.11 -1.05 -3.51
CA VAL A 216 -0.14 -0.78 -4.22
C VAL A 216 -0.04 0.57 -4.92
N LEU A 217 -0.39 0.62 -6.21
CA LEU A 217 -0.37 1.83 -7.02
C LEU A 217 -1.76 2.05 -7.63
N ILE A 218 -2.44 3.13 -7.26
CA ILE A 218 -3.68 3.56 -7.91
C ILE A 218 -3.32 4.63 -8.94
N ILE A 219 -3.56 4.31 -10.21
CA ILE A 219 -3.10 5.02 -11.40
C ILE A 219 -4.33 5.48 -12.17
N HIS A 220 -4.39 6.77 -12.47
CA HIS A 220 -5.42 7.27 -13.38
C HIS A 220 -5.07 6.89 -14.82
N THR A 221 -5.99 6.25 -15.54
CA THR A 221 -5.86 5.96 -16.97
C THR A 221 -6.92 6.68 -17.78
N PRO A 222 -6.60 7.23 -18.97
CA PRO A 222 -7.57 7.91 -19.82
C PRO A 222 -8.44 6.94 -20.64
N ASP A 223 -8.20 5.63 -20.56
CA ASP A 223 -9.12 4.63 -21.09
C ASP A 223 -10.30 4.42 -20.12
N GLU A 224 -11.52 4.31 -20.65
CA GLU A 224 -12.78 4.30 -19.88
C GLU A 224 -13.02 2.99 -19.07
N LYS A 225 -11.95 2.31 -18.68
CA LYS A 225 -11.96 0.95 -18.12
C LYS A 225 -11.20 0.92 -16.80
N HIS A 226 -11.85 0.46 -15.75
CA HIS A 226 -11.15 0.05 -14.55
C HIS A 226 -10.40 -1.24 -14.84
N ARG A 227 -9.16 -1.35 -14.37
CA ARG A 227 -8.39 -2.60 -14.37
C ARG A 227 -7.68 -2.77 -13.05
N TRP A 228 -7.33 -4.00 -12.73
CA TRP A 228 -6.28 -4.27 -11.75
C TRP A 228 -5.21 -5.15 -12.38
N GLN A 229 -4.00 -5.07 -11.86
CA GLN A 229 -2.91 -5.99 -12.15
C GLN A 229 -2.24 -6.39 -10.83
N ALA A 230 -1.77 -7.63 -10.69
CA ALA A 230 -0.93 -8.00 -9.54
C ALA A 230 0.15 -9.03 -9.88
N GLU A 231 1.32 -8.86 -9.28
CA GLU A 231 2.51 -9.71 -9.44
C GLU A 231 3.22 -9.88 -8.09
N GLY A 232 3.94 -10.99 -7.87
CA GLY A 232 4.69 -11.18 -6.63
C GLY A 232 5.11 -12.61 -6.34
N THR A 233 5.49 -12.87 -5.09
CA THR A 233 5.86 -14.21 -4.61
C THR A 233 4.68 -15.18 -4.67
N PRO A 234 4.90 -16.49 -4.78
CA PRO A 234 3.82 -17.48 -4.73
C PRO A 234 2.95 -17.35 -3.47
N ASP A 235 3.55 -17.01 -2.32
CA ASP A 235 2.82 -16.72 -1.07
C ASP A 235 1.85 -15.54 -1.20
N PHE A 236 2.29 -14.47 -1.86
CA PHE A 236 1.45 -13.31 -2.17
C PHE A 236 0.33 -13.70 -3.14
N MET A 237 0.65 -14.36 -4.26
CA MET A 237 -0.35 -14.74 -5.27
C MET A 237 -1.37 -15.76 -4.74
N ARG A 238 -1.00 -16.61 -3.76
CA ARG A 238 -1.89 -17.53 -3.04
C ARG A 238 -2.72 -16.86 -1.94
N ALA A 239 -2.29 -15.71 -1.42
CA ALA A 239 -3.02 -14.93 -0.42
C ALA A 239 -3.93 -13.86 -1.06
N LEU A 240 -3.63 -13.46 -2.30
CA LEU A 240 -4.36 -12.44 -3.04
C LEU A 240 -5.78 -12.89 -3.42
N SER A 241 -6.76 -12.16 -2.88
CA SER A 241 -8.18 -12.22 -3.20
C SER A 241 -8.60 -10.87 -3.75
N VAL A 242 -9.29 -10.87 -4.89
CA VAL A 242 -9.88 -9.67 -5.50
C VAL A 242 -11.34 -9.99 -5.80
N GLU A 243 -12.27 -9.18 -5.28
CA GLU A 243 -13.72 -9.39 -5.39
C GLU A 243 -14.43 -8.03 -5.52
N GLN A 244 -15.29 -7.88 -6.52
CA GLN A 244 -16.12 -6.69 -6.65
C GLN A 244 -17.49 -6.91 -6.00
N ILE A 245 -17.89 -6.02 -5.10
CA ILE A 245 -19.20 -6.01 -4.45
C ILE A 245 -19.85 -4.65 -4.73
N GLY A 246 -20.81 -4.64 -5.66
CA GLY A 246 -21.39 -3.38 -6.17
C GLY A 246 -20.32 -2.55 -6.90
N SER A 247 -20.18 -1.27 -6.52
CA SER A 247 -19.13 -0.38 -7.03
C SER A 247 -17.84 -0.37 -6.20
N THR A 248 -17.74 -1.23 -5.16
CA THR A 248 -16.52 -1.37 -4.35
C THR A 248 -15.69 -2.56 -4.81
N LEU A 249 -14.40 -2.33 -5.09
CA LEU A 249 -13.43 -3.39 -5.31
C LEU A 249 -12.73 -3.73 -3.99
N HIS A 250 -12.97 -4.94 -3.49
CA HIS A 250 -12.32 -5.49 -2.31
C HIS A 250 -11.06 -6.27 -2.73
N ILE A 251 -9.91 -5.88 -2.17
CA ILE A 251 -8.61 -6.49 -2.42
C ILE A 251 -8.02 -6.90 -1.08
N SER A 252 -7.64 -8.17 -0.94
CA SER A 252 -7.00 -8.68 0.26
C SER A 252 -5.80 -9.53 -0.09
N ALA A 253 -4.63 -9.20 0.46
CA ALA A 253 -3.41 -10.00 0.42
C ALA A 253 -2.86 -10.16 1.84
N ASP A 254 -3.62 -10.85 2.69
CA ASP A 254 -3.33 -11.06 4.12
C ASP A 254 -3.42 -12.56 4.48
N GLN A 255 -2.37 -13.09 5.08
CA GLN A 255 -2.28 -14.49 5.53
C GLN A 255 -3.13 -14.81 6.77
N SER A 256 -3.83 -13.86 7.37
CA SER A 256 -4.68 -14.08 8.57
C SER A 256 -5.78 -15.14 8.42
N ARG A 257 -6.04 -15.65 7.20
CA ARG A 257 -6.93 -16.80 6.92
C ARG A 257 -6.26 -18.19 6.87
N ARG A 258 -4.93 -18.31 6.97
CA ARG A 258 -4.22 -19.60 6.95
C ARG A 258 -3.25 -19.73 8.13
N PHE A 259 -3.67 -20.49 9.14
CA PHE A 259 -2.72 -21.12 10.07
C PHE A 259 -1.94 -22.23 9.34
N PHE A 260 -0.76 -22.55 9.87
CA PHE A 260 0.22 -23.54 9.39
C PHE A 260 1.15 -23.06 8.26
N PHE A 261 2.46 -23.23 8.53
CA PHE A 261 3.66 -22.95 7.70
C PHE A 261 4.10 -21.48 7.54
N GLY A 262 5.19 -21.16 8.27
CA GLY A 262 6.17 -20.13 7.90
C GLY A 262 5.85 -18.69 8.31
N SER A 263 6.91 -17.92 8.56
CA SER A 263 6.86 -16.46 8.47
C SER A 263 6.94 -16.10 6.99
N GLY A 264 5.83 -16.24 6.26
CA GLY A 264 5.78 -16.09 4.80
C GLY A 264 6.32 -14.75 4.32
N ASN A 265 7.21 -14.78 3.34
CA ASN A 265 7.83 -13.59 2.75
C ASN A 265 6.88 -13.02 1.68
N ILE A 266 5.75 -12.45 2.14
CA ILE A 266 4.76 -11.84 1.27
C ILE A 266 5.36 -10.58 0.66
N LYS A 267 5.72 -10.66 -0.63
CA LYS A 267 6.23 -9.57 -1.45
C LYS A 267 5.47 -9.56 -2.76
N GLY A 268 4.98 -8.40 -3.16
CA GLY A 268 4.21 -8.25 -4.39
C GLY A 268 3.83 -6.82 -4.69
N GLN A 269 3.32 -6.59 -5.88
CA GLN A 269 2.80 -5.30 -6.34
C GLN A 269 1.38 -5.49 -6.87
N ILE A 270 0.50 -4.52 -6.59
CA ILE A 270 -0.86 -4.41 -7.12
C ILE A 270 -0.97 -3.04 -7.81
N ASN A 271 -1.24 -3.02 -9.11
CA ASN A 271 -1.58 -1.80 -9.84
C ASN A 271 -3.09 -1.76 -10.02
N LEU A 272 -3.73 -0.64 -9.72
CA LEU A 272 -5.16 -0.38 -9.92
C LEU A 272 -5.28 0.78 -10.89
N TYR A 273 -5.89 0.52 -12.05
CA TYR A 273 -6.08 1.50 -13.11
C TYR A 273 -7.53 1.96 -13.12
N THR A 274 -7.77 3.26 -13.27
CA THR A 274 -9.13 3.82 -13.23
C THR A 274 -9.31 5.07 -14.09
N PRO A 275 -10.41 5.20 -14.85
CA PRO A 275 -10.80 6.45 -15.50
C PRO A 275 -11.24 7.54 -14.52
N MET A 276 -11.55 7.19 -13.27
CA MET A 276 -12.06 8.14 -12.29
C MET A 276 -10.93 8.89 -11.59
N LEU A 277 -10.79 10.20 -11.87
CA LEU A 277 -9.88 11.08 -11.14
C LEU A 277 -10.37 11.42 -9.73
N ASN A 278 -11.68 11.34 -9.50
CA ASN A 278 -12.31 11.47 -8.19
C ASN A 278 -13.18 10.23 -7.94
N MET A 279 -13.00 9.61 -6.79
CA MET A 279 -13.66 8.38 -6.36
C MET A 279 -14.36 8.62 -5.02
N ASN A 280 -15.37 7.82 -4.71
CA ASN A 280 -16.19 8.01 -3.51
C ASN A 280 -15.38 7.69 -2.25
N ARG A 281 -14.81 6.48 -2.16
CA ARG A 281 -14.15 6.03 -0.92
C ARG A 281 -12.94 5.16 -1.15
N ILE A 282 -11.92 5.34 -0.32
CA ILE A 282 -10.85 4.36 -0.12
C ILE A 282 -10.78 3.90 1.34
N ARG A 283 -10.81 2.60 1.57
CA ARG A 283 -10.33 1.97 2.81
C ARG A 283 -9.01 1.28 2.54
N VAL A 284 -8.02 1.50 3.40
CA VAL A 284 -6.72 0.82 3.33
C VAL A 284 -6.33 0.28 4.70
N SER A 285 -5.88 -0.98 4.76
CA SER A 285 -5.24 -1.58 5.93
C SER A 285 -3.91 -2.21 5.52
N ILE A 286 -2.79 -1.52 5.81
CA ILE A 286 -1.44 -2.04 5.62
C ILE A 286 -0.95 -2.71 6.91
N LYS A 287 -0.45 -3.94 6.80
CA LYS A 287 0.16 -4.70 7.91
C LYS A 287 1.60 -5.10 7.56
N GLY A 288 2.60 -4.43 8.13
CA GLY A 288 4.02 -4.67 7.79
C GLY A 288 4.66 -3.46 7.09
N SER A 289 5.52 -3.72 6.09
CA SER A 289 6.35 -2.71 5.41
C SER A 289 5.86 -2.29 4.02
N GLY A 290 4.69 -2.74 3.58
CA GLY A 290 4.10 -2.41 2.28
C GLY A 290 3.70 -0.94 2.11
N ASP A 291 3.64 -0.46 0.87
CA ASP A 291 3.30 0.94 0.54
C ASP A 291 2.03 1.02 -0.30
N LEU A 292 1.25 2.10 -0.18
CA LEU A 292 0.25 2.48 -1.18
C LEU A 292 0.46 3.92 -1.67
N ALA A 293 0.39 4.14 -2.99
CA ALA A 293 0.34 5.47 -3.59
C ALA A 293 -0.85 5.61 -4.54
N SER A 294 -1.58 6.73 -4.45
CA SER A 294 -2.71 7.07 -5.33
C SER A 294 -2.48 8.36 -6.11
N GLN A 295 -2.75 8.30 -7.41
CA GLN A 295 -2.86 9.47 -8.30
C GLN A 295 -4.27 10.08 -8.33
N VAL A 296 -5.27 9.36 -7.80
CA VAL A 296 -6.68 9.77 -7.81
C VAL A 296 -7.12 10.28 -6.44
N ASN A 297 -8.19 11.08 -6.46
CA ASN A 297 -8.76 11.72 -5.28
C ASN A 297 -9.90 10.87 -4.69
N PHE A 298 -10.16 11.02 -3.39
CA PHE A 298 -11.26 10.34 -2.70
C PHE A 298 -12.14 11.33 -1.92
N GLU A 299 -13.46 11.13 -1.88
CA GLU A 299 -14.35 11.91 -1.00
C GLU A 299 -14.23 11.46 0.47
N GLU A 300 -14.05 10.16 0.71
CA GLU A 300 -13.79 9.56 2.02
C GLU A 300 -12.53 8.68 1.99
N SER A 301 -11.69 8.77 3.01
CA SER A 301 -10.51 7.91 3.20
C SER A 301 -10.44 7.36 4.62
N ASP A 302 -10.39 6.03 4.76
CA ASP A 302 -10.25 5.26 6.01
C ASP A 302 -8.92 4.50 5.98
N LEU A 303 -7.88 5.10 6.56
CA LEU A 303 -6.48 4.74 6.29
C LEU A 303 -5.78 4.20 7.54
N GLN A 304 -5.53 2.89 7.58
CA GLN A 304 -4.83 2.23 8.67
C GLN A 304 -3.45 1.70 8.23
N ILE A 305 -2.41 2.08 8.99
CA ILE A 305 -1.07 1.48 8.92
C ILE A 305 -0.76 0.80 10.24
N ALA A 306 -0.45 -0.51 10.20
CA ALA A 306 0.02 -1.29 11.33
C ALA A 306 1.40 -1.87 11.00
N GLY A 307 2.46 -1.22 11.50
CA GLY A 307 3.84 -1.50 11.11
C GLY A 307 4.54 -0.25 10.58
N SER A 308 5.13 -0.38 9.39
CA SER A 308 6.27 0.41 8.93
C SER A 308 6.15 0.94 7.50
N GLY A 309 5.07 0.57 6.81
CA GLY A 309 4.74 0.96 5.46
C GLY A 309 4.28 2.40 5.28
N GLY A 310 4.24 2.88 4.04
CA GLY A 310 3.83 4.25 3.68
C GLY A 310 2.47 4.35 2.98
N LEU A 311 1.75 5.44 3.21
CA LEU A 311 0.54 5.80 2.47
C LEU A 311 0.70 7.17 1.80
N ARG A 312 0.40 7.27 0.51
CA ARG A 312 0.45 8.52 -0.26
C ARG A 312 -0.84 8.73 -1.05
N LEU A 313 -1.57 9.80 -0.78
CA LEU A 313 -2.76 10.17 -1.56
C LEU A 313 -2.58 11.51 -2.27
N ALA A 314 -3.33 11.71 -3.36
CA ALA A 314 -3.46 13.00 -4.01
C ALA A 314 -4.33 13.93 -3.14
N LYS A 315 -5.65 13.91 -3.32
CA LYS A 315 -6.58 14.66 -2.47
C LYS A 315 -7.55 13.74 -1.77
N SER A 316 -7.88 14.06 -0.53
CA SER A 316 -8.93 13.40 0.22
C SER A 316 -9.91 14.43 0.79
N GLY A 317 -11.20 14.11 0.76
CA GLY A 317 -12.22 14.73 1.59
C GLY A 317 -12.07 14.25 3.03
N LEU A 318 -13.14 13.69 3.60
CA LEU A 318 -13.15 13.17 4.98
C LEU A 318 -12.03 12.15 5.17
N THR A 319 -11.02 12.50 5.96
CA THR A 319 -9.76 11.74 6.03
C THR A 319 -9.54 11.20 7.45
N ASP A 320 -9.75 9.90 7.68
CA ASP A 320 -9.32 9.22 8.91
C ASP A 320 -7.98 8.52 8.67
N VAL A 321 -6.99 8.81 9.51
CA VAL A 321 -5.63 8.26 9.45
C VAL A 321 -5.30 7.66 10.80
N LYS A 322 -4.95 6.38 10.80
CA LYS A 322 -4.55 5.63 11.98
C LYS A 322 -3.23 4.90 11.76
N ILE A 323 -2.18 5.40 12.38
CA ILE A 323 -0.83 4.82 12.33
C ILE A 323 -0.54 4.14 13.67
N SER A 324 -0.13 2.88 13.60
CA SER A 324 0.25 2.05 14.75
C SER A 324 1.59 1.38 14.45
N GLY A 325 2.69 2.03 14.84
CA GLY A 325 4.06 1.62 14.50
C GLY A 325 4.91 2.81 14.07
N SER A 326 5.66 2.65 12.98
CA SER A 326 6.58 3.65 12.43
C SER A 326 6.32 3.98 10.96
N GLY A 327 5.19 3.56 10.38
CA GLY A 327 4.82 3.87 9.00
C GLY A 327 4.32 5.31 8.82
N ASP A 328 4.39 5.85 7.61
CA ASP A 328 4.24 7.28 7.34
C ASP A 328 3.06 7.58 6.39
N PHE A 329 2.39 8.73 6.54
CA PHE A 329 1.32 9.17 5.63
C PHE A 329 1.61 10.54 5.01
N TYR A 330 1.35 10.66 3.71
CA TYR A 330 1.42 11.90 2.96
C TYR A 330 0.15 12.15 2.14
N SER A 331 -0.33 13.40 2.13
CA SER A 331 -1.39 13.84 1.22
C SER A 331 -1.10 15.24 0.65
N THR A 332 -1.45 15.47 -0.62
CA THR A 332 -1.39 16.83 -1.20
C THR A 332 -2.51 17.72 -0.66
N GLN A 333 -3.69 17.13 -0.36
CA GLN A 333 -4.82 17.85 0.21
C GLN A 333 -5.69 16.97 1.12
N ALA A 334 -6.12 17.48 2.26
CA ALA A 334 -7.09 16.82 3.15
C ALA A 334 -8.15 17.80 3.67
N HIS A 335 -9.42 17.38 3.76
CA HIS A 335 -10.52 18.19 4.30
C HIS A 335 -11.29 17.46 5.40
N ASN A 336 -11.38 18.03 6.61
CA ASN A 336 -11.91 17.35 7.79
C ASN A 336 -11.10 16.07 8.14
N ALA A 337 -9.90 16.25 8.69
CA ALA A 337 -8.96 15.16 8.95
C ALA A 337 -8.96 14.73 10.44
N ASN A 338 -9.02 13.42 10.70
CA ASN A 338 -8.82 12.80 12.02
C ASN A 338 -7.54 11.94 11.98
N ILE A 339 -6.45 12.44 12.55
CA ILE A 339 -5.13 11.83 12.50
C ILE A 339 -4.78 11.26 13.88
N ASN A 340 -4.49 9.97 13.94
CA ASN A 340 -4.21 9.23 15.17
C ASN A 340 -2.92 8.41 15.01
N ILE A 341 -1.84 8.87 15.63
CA ILE A 341 -0.51 8.26 15.59
C ILE A 341 -0.24 7.59 16.94
N ALA A 342 0.08 6.30 16.93
CA ALA A 342 0.56 5.53 18.07
C ALA A 342 1.91 4.87 17.71
N GLY A 343 3.01 5.48 18.17
CA GLY A 343 4.38 5.07 17.82
C GLY A 343 5.24 6.23 17.31
N SER A 344 5.97 6.01 16.23
CA SER A 344 7.01 6.90 15.68
C SER A 344 6.89 7.08 14.16
N GLY A 345 5.66 7.09 13.64
CA GLY A 345 5.36 7.26 12.23
C GLY A 345 4.82 8.66 11.95
N ASP A 346 5.18 9.24 10.82
CA ASP A 346 5.01 10.67 10.57
C ASP A 346 3.88 10.98 9.60
N VAL A 347 3.27 12.17 9.73
CA VAL A 347 2.18 12.63 8.85
C VAL A 347 2.54 13.97 8.22
N THR A 348 2.48 14.05 6.90
CA THR A 348 2.67 15.29 6.14
C THR A 348 1.44 15.60 5.29
N ILE A 349 0.89 16.81 5.40
CA ILE A 349 -0.20 17.27 4.52
C ILE A 349 0.19 18.63 3.93
N ASP A 350 0.26 18.72 2.59
CA ASP A 350 0.67 19.96 1.93
C ASP A 350 -0.38 21.07 2.06
N HIS A 351 -1.67 20.73 1.96
CA HIS A 351 -2.78 21.65 2.20
C HIS A 351 -3.92 21.02 3.01
N VAL A 352 -4.29 21.60 4.16
CA VAL A 352 -5.35 21.08 5.02
C VAL A 352 -6.47 22.12 5.25
N SER A 353 -7.73 21.67 5.28
CA SER A 353 -8.89 22.55 5.49
C SER A 353 -10.01 21.93 6.35
N GLY A 354 -10.94 22.78 6.82
CA GLY A 354 -12.08 22.34 7.63
C GLY A 354 -11.70 22.10 9.09
N LYS A 355 -12.13 20.97 9.66
CA LYS A 355 -11.90 20.61 11.07
C LYS A 355 -10.87 19.50 11.22
N VAL A 356 -9.80 19.75 11.96
CA VAL A 356 -8.70 18.80 12.11
C VAL A 356 -8.56 18.34 13.56
N VAL A 357 -8.46 17.03 13.75
CA VAL A 357 -8.15 16.40 15.04
C VAL A 357 -6.85 15.63 14.90
N CYS A 358 -5.84 16.00 15.69
CA CYS A 358 -4.55 15.31 15.76
C CYS A 358 -4.37 14.67 17.13
N LYS A 359 -4.02 13.38 17.17
CA LYS A 359 -3.62 12.68 18.39
C LYS A 359 -2.28 11.97 18.15
N ILE A 360 -1.27 12.33 18.93
CA ILE A 360 0.07 11.72 18.90
C ILE A 360 0.31 11.04 20.25
N ALA A 361 0.56 9.73 20.23
CA ALA A 361 0.95 8.94 21.39
C ALA A 361 2.28 8.25 21.09
N GLY A 362 3.39 8.90 21.47
CA GLY A 362 4.74 8.46 21.12
C GLY A 362 5.64 9.62 20.66
N SER A 363 6.33 9.42 19.55
CA SER A 363 7.42 10.26 19.03
C SER A 363 7.35 10.52 17.53
N GLY A 364 6.19 10.28 16.90
CA GLY A 364 5.96 10.61 15.49
C GLY A 364 5.43 12.02 15.32
N ASP A 365 5.75 12.66 14.20
CA ASP A 365 5.56 14.09 13.97
C ASP A 365 4.44 14.39 12.95
N ILE A 366 3.92 15.61 12.98
CA ILE A 366 2.93 16.11 12.00
C ILE A 366 3.40 17.43 11.36
N ASP A 367 3.50 17.47 10.03
CA ASP A 367 3.83 18.65 9.21
C ASP A 367 2.62 19.08 8.36
N PHE A 368 2.11 20.29 8.61
CA PHE A 368 1.07 20.94 7.81
C PHE A 368 1.62 22.18 7.10
N ARG A 369 1.85 22.06 5.79
CA ARG A 369 2.60 23.05 5.01
C ARG A 369 1.77 24.23 4.48
N GLY A 370 0.47 24.22 4.73
CA GLY A 370 -0.46 25.29 4.37
C GLY A 370 -1.90 24.90 4.64
N GLY A 371 -2.79 25.88 4.82
CA GLY A 371 -4.19 25.59 5.12
C GLY A 371 -4.91 26.68 5.90
N GLU A 372 -6.24 26.65 5.80
CA GLU A 372 -7.15 27.43 6.64
C GLU A 372 -8.14 26.48 7.34
N LEU A 373 -8.17 26.51 8.67
CA LEU A 373 -8.94 25.59 9.52
C LEU A 373 -10.03 26.32 10.31
N GLU A 374 -11.22 25.71 10.37
CA GLU A 374 -12.29 26.12 11.29
C GLU A 374 -11.94 25.78 12.75
N GLU A 375 -11.34 24.61 12.94
CA GLU A 375 -11.01 24.04 14.23
C GLU A 375 -9.78 23.14 14.11
N LEU A 376 -8.85 23.27 15.07
CA LEU A 376 -7.69 22.40 15.23
C LEU A 376 -7.65 21.88 16.67
N SER A 377 -7.95 20.59 16.87
CA SER A 377 -7.85 19.92 18.17
C SER A 377 -6.63 19.01 18.21
N VAL A 378 -5.65 19.31 19.08
CA VAL A 378 -4.34 18.63 19.13
C VAL A 378 -4.12 18.02 20.51
N ARG A 379 -3.78 16.73 20.55
CA ARG A 379 -3.40 16.01 21.77
C ARG A 379 -2.09 15.28 21.55
N ILE A 380 -1.02 15.75 22.19
CA ILE A 380 0.30 15.14 22.14
C ILE A 380 0.61 14.54 23.52
N ALA A 381 0.92 13.26 23.55
CA ALA A 381 1.32 12.49 24.72
C ALA A 381 2.64 11.76 24.42
N GLY A 382 3.77 12.37 24.80
CA GLY A 382 5.11 11.88 24.47
C GLY A 382 6.08 12.99 24.07
N SER A 383 6.81 12.78 22.98
CA SER A 383 7.87 13.66 22.49
C SER A 383 7.81 13.92 20.98
N GLY A 384 6.70 13.59 20.32
CA GLY A 384 6.46 13.95 18.92
C GLY A 384 5.95 15.39 18.79
N ASP A 385 6.21 15.99 17.64
CA ASP A 385 6.06 17.42 17.39
C ASP A 385 4.93 17.72 16.37
N LEU A 386 4.51 18.99 16.32
CA LEU A 386 3.57 19.51 15.32
C LEU A 386 4.13 20.80 14.70
N ASP A 387 4.48 20.77 13.41
CA ASP A 387 4.68 21.97 12.61
C ASP A 387 3.40 22.31 11.83
N ALA A 388 2.73 23.37 12.28
CA ALA A 388 1.63 24.02 11.58
C ALA A 388 1.92 25.52 11.41
N ALA A 389 3.19 25.91 11.25
CA ALA A 389 3.65 27.30 11.13
C ALA A 389 3.00 28.07 9.96
N LYS A 390 2.50 27.36 8.95
CA LYS A 390 1.83 27.91 7.77
C LYS A 390 0.30 27.80 7.81
N ILE A 391 -0.27 27.38 8.93
CA ILE A 391 -1.72 27.25 9.12
C ILE A 391 -2.32 28.52 9.72
N THR A 392 -3.46 28.93 9.17
CA THR A 392 -4.38 29.84 9.85
C THR A 392 -5.56 29.05 10.41
N VAL A 393 -5.94 29.28 11.66
CA VAL A 393 -7.04 28.58 12.32
C VAL A 393 -7.96 29.54 13.06
N GLU A 394 -9.27 29.32 12.96
CA GLU A 394 -10.27 30.08 13.71
C GLU A 394 -10.31 29.66 15.19
N ASN A 395 -10.35 28.35 15.51
CA ASN A 395 -10.36 27.86 16.90
C ASN A 395 -9.32 26.76 17.17
N LEU A 396 -8.56 26.88 18.27
CA LEU A 396 -7.50 25.95 18.65
C LEU A 396 -7.75 25.33 20.04
N ASP A 397 -7.80 24.00 20.15
CA ASP A 397 -7.77 23.27 21.44
C ASP A 397 -6.54 22.36 21.47
N ILE A 398 -5.49 22.77 22.19
CA ILE A 398 -4.20 22.07 22.19
C ILE A 398 -3.79 21.61 23.60
N SER A 399 -3.38 20.35 23.69
CA SER A 399 -2.91 19.71 24.91
C SER A 399 -1.61 18.96 24.66
N ILE A 400 -0.51 19.34 25.33
CA ILE A 400 0.80 18.71 25.20
C ILE A 400 1.28 18.20 26.56
N GLN A 401 1.38 16.88 26.70
CA GLN A 401 1.84 16.19 27.89
C GLN A 401 3.13 15.40 27.57
N GLY A 402 4.26 15.90 28.05
CA GLY A 402 5.58 15.32 27.80
C GLY A 402 6.62 16.38 27.43
N GLY A 403 7.40 16.10 26.40
CA GLY A 403 8.53 16.95 25.96
C GLY A 403 8.49 17.39 24.51
N GLY A 404 7.38 17.15 23.80
CA GLY A 404 7.21 17.58 22.40
C GLY A 404 6.89 19.08 22.27
N ASP A 405 7.18 19.60 21.09
CA ASP A 405 7.01 20.99 20.67
C ASP A 405 5.88 21.12 19.63
N ALA A 406 5.15 22.24 19.67
CA ALA A 406 4.19 22.59 18.63
C ALA A 406 4.38 24.03 18.14
N VAL A 407 4.24 24.24 16.84
CA VAL A 407 4.27 25.55 16.17
C VAL A 407 2.97 25.76 15.40
N ILE A 408 2.25 26.84 15.68
CA ILE A 408 1.01 27.22 15.00
C ILE A 408 1.23 28.57 14.32
N GLY A 409 0.81 28.71 13.05
CA GLY A 409 0.93 29.94 12.28
C GLY A 409 0.12 31.10 12.85
N CYS A 410 -1.18 31.16 12.52
CA CYS A 410 -2.07 32.24 12.93
C CYS A 410 -3.33 31.71 13.61
N VAL A 411 -3.64 32.19 14.82
CA VAL A 411 -4.96 31.97 15.44
C VAL A 411 -5.80 33.23 15.29
N ARG A 412 -6.98 33.13 14.66
CA ARG A 412 -7.89 34.26 14.42
C ARG A 412 -8.94 34.43 15.53
N GLY A 413 -9.49 33.34 16.04
CA GLY A 413 -10.51 33.34 17.09
C GLY A 413 -9.95 32.88 18.44
N SER A 414 -10.56 31.86 19.03
CA SER A 414 -10.25 31.43 20.40
C SER A 414 -9.17 30.33 20.45
N SER A 415 -8.41 30.30 21.54
CA SER A 415 -7.53 29.16 21.85
C SER A 415 -7.64 28.68 23.29
N VAL A 416 -7.50 27.37 23.47
CA VAL A 416 -7.39 26.71 24.77
C VAL A 416 -6.11 25.88 24.78
N GLU A 417 -5.19 26.22 25.68
CA GLU A 417 -3.81 25.73 25.65
C GLU A 417 -3.47 25.06 26.99
N ARG A 418 -3.08 23.77 26.95
CA ARG A 418 -2.74 22.97 28.14
C ARG A 418 -1.38 22.31 27.95
N ILE A 419 -0.34 22.84 28.59
CA ILE A 419 1.04 22.47 28.29
C ILE A 419 1.76 22.07 29.58
N SER A 420 2.42 20.91 29.56
CA SER A 420 3.27 20.45 30.66
C SER A 420 4.63 21.17 30.67
N ARG A 421 5.31 21.25 31.83
CA ARG A 421 6.56 22.06 31.99
C ARG A 421 7.71 21.73 31.02
N GLY A 422 7.72 20.54 30.42
CA GLY A 422 8.77 20.10 29.50
C GLY A 422 8.48 20.36 28.02
N ALA A 423 7.27 20.82 27.68
CA ALA A 423 6.80 21.01 26.32
C ALA A 423 6.72 22.49 25.95
N LYS A 424 6.77 22.80 24.64
CA LYS A 424 6.69 24.16 24.12
C LYS A 424 5.54 24.32 23.13
N LEU A 425 4.86 25.45 23.20
CA LEU A 425 3.95 25.91 22.15
C LEU A 425 4.44 27.26 21.66
N THR A 426 4.54 27.42 20.34
CA THR A 426 4.84 28.68 19.67
C THR A 426 3.67 29.04 18.77
N ILE A 427 3.00 30.15 19.02
CA ILE A 427 1.99 30.70 18.10
C ILE A 427 2.59 31.94 17.46
N LEU A 428 2.80 31.92 16.13
CA LEU A 428 3.54 32.96 15.43
C LEU A 428 2.74 34.26 15.31
N ASN A 429 1.41 34.17 15.18
CA ASN A 429 0.51 35.30 15.11
C ASN A 429 -0.83 35.02 15.81
N ARG A 430 -1.41 36.06 16.41
CA ARG A 430 -2.79 36.06 16.94
C ARG A 430 -3.47 37.30 16.37
N ALA A 431 -4.62 37.14 15.74
CA ALA A 431 -5.42 38.30 15.33
C ALA A 431 -5.85 39.11 16.58
N GLN A 432 -5.87 40.44 16.44
CA GLN A 432 -6.30 41.38 17.49
C GLN A 432 -7.77 41.77 17.31
#